data_AF-A0A350VU51-F1
#
_entry.id   AF-A0A350VU51-F1
#
_cell.length_a   1.000
_cell.length_b   1.000
_cell.length_c   1.000
_cell.angle_alpha   90.00
_cell.angle_beta   90.00
_cell.angle_gamma   90.00
#
_symmetry.space_group_name_H-M   'P 1'
#
loop_
_entity.id
_entity.type
_entity.pdbx_description
1 polymer ?
#
loop_
_entity_poly.entity_id
_entity_poly.type
_entity_poly.pdbx_seq_one_letter_code
_entity_poly.pdbx_strand_id
1 'polypeptide(L)'
;MKCTRIPMEAEVTKYELGKGLEDGFELFSDIVTKGWIITDKLLKVVRDNGSIVCPYIRHRRGVTFIQEGDYVIVDSDGTKQVVGGDKVFTRYKPVE
;
A
#
# COMPACT_ATOMS: atom_id res chain seq x y z
N MET A 1 -12.03 23.62 -10.78
CA MET A 1 -13.43 23.16 -10.59
C MET A 1 -13.47 22.22 -9.39
N LYS A 2 -14.46 22.34 -8.51
CA LYS A 2 -14.66 21.38 -7.40
C LYS A 2 -15.51 20.22 -7.93
N CYS A 3 -15.07 18.98 -7.73
CA CYS A 3 -15.75 17.77 -8.21
C CYS A 3 -15.88 16.75 -7.07
N THR A 4 -16.90 15.90 -7.12
CA THR A 4 -16.99 14.68 -6.31
C THR A 4 -16.52 13.48 -7.15
N ARG A 5 -16.00 12.44 -6.49
CA ARG A 5 -15.60 11.21 -7.18
C ARG A 5 -16.87 10.43 -7.57
N ILE A 6 -16.90 9.91 -8.79
CA ILE A 6 -17.96 9.00 -9.23
C ILE A 6 -17.86 7.73 -8.38
N PRO A 7 -18.96 7.24 -7.76
CA PRO A 7 -18.95 6.01 -6.99
C PRO A 7 -18.47 4.82 -7.83
N MET A 8 -17.66 3.97 -7.22
CA MET A 8 -17.09 2.78 -7.85
C MET A 8 -16.86 1.74 -6.76
N GLU A 9 -17.11 0.47 -7.09
CA GLU A 9 -16.81 -0.64 -6.19
C GLU A 9 -15.30 -0.87 -6.12
N ALA A 10 -14.85 -1.35 -4.96
CA ALA A 10 -13.46 -1.66 -4.73
C ALA A 10 -13.34 -2.83 -3.75
N GLU A 11 -12.38 -3.71 -4.01
CA GLU A 11 -11.97 -4.71 -3.04
C GLU A 11 -11.05 -4.04 -2.01
N VAL A 12 -11.48 -4.04 -0.75
CA VAL A 12 -10.78 -3.40 0.37
C VAL A 12 -10.21 -4.49 1.27
N THR A 13 -8.92 -4.78 1.14
CA THR A 13 -8.29 -5.90 1.86
C THR A 13 -7.23 -5.39 2.83
N LYS A 14 -7.31 -5.79 4.11
CA LYS A 14 -6.26 -5.50 5.08
C LYS A 14 -4.97 -6.18 4.62
N TYR A 15 -3.87 -5.43 4.57
CA TYR A 15 -2.62 -5.98 4.10
C TYR A 15 -2.09 -7.04 5.07
N GLU A 16 -1.73 -8.19 4.51
CA GLU A 16 -1.00 -9.26 5.17
C GLU A 16 0.14 -9.71 4.24
N LEU A 17 1.33 -9.90 4.82
CA LEU A 17 2.53 -10.28 4.08
C LEU A 17 2.35 -11.63 3.37
N GLY A 18 2.75 -11.73 2.11
CA GLY A 18 2.77 -12.98 1.36
C GLY A 18 1.40 -13.45 0.86
N LYS A 19 0.38 -12.59 0.93
CA LYS A 19 -0.96 -12.88 0.37
C LYS A 19 -1.13 -12.45 -1.08
N GLY A 20 -0.06 -11.97 -1.72
CA GLY A 20 -0.09 -11.54 -3.12
C GLY A 20 -0.71 -10.16 -3.34
N LEU A 21 -0.75 -9.33 -2.29
CA LEU A 21 -1.24 -7.96 -2.37
C LEU A 21 -0.12 -6.97 -2.75
N GLU A 22 1.13 -7.33 -2.44
CA GLU A 22 2.34 -6.63 -2.82
C GLU A 22 2.80 -7.00 -4.24
N ASP A 23 3.29 -6.01 -5.00
CA ASP A 23 3.85 -6.23 -6.34
C ASP A 23 5.38 -6.48 -6.29
N GLY A 24 6.00 -6.30 -5.12
CA GLY A 24 7.42 -6.56 -4.93
C GLY A 24 7.97 -6.02 -3.62
N PHE A 25 9.29 -6.10 -3.50
CA PHE A 25 10.06 -5.70 -2.33
C PHE A 25 11.28 -4.87 -2.74
N GLU A 26 11.67 -3.92 -1.90
CA GLU A 26 12.89 -3.12 -2.05
C GLU A 26 13.71 -3.19 -0.76
N LEU A 27 15.03 -3.10 -0.85
CA LEU A 27 15.89 -3.04 0.33
C LEU A 27 15.62 -1.76 1.14
N PHE A 28 15.55 -1.90 2.47
CA PHE A 28 15.35 -0.76 3.35
C PHE A 28 16.48 0.28 3.21
N SER A 29 17.72 -0.18 3.01
CA SER A 29 18.88 0.69 2.72
C SER A 29 18.68 1.57 1.49
N ASP A 30 18.02 1.03 0.46
CA ASP A 30 17.80 1.72 -0.81
C ASP A 30 16.62 2.70 -0.70
N ILE A 31 15.70 2.43 0.22
CA ILE A 31 14.58 3.34 0.52
C ILE A 31 15.07 4.56 1.31
N VAL A 32 15.85 4.35 2.38
CA VAL A 32 16.29 5.46 3.25
C VAL A 32 17.20 6.45 2.52
N THR A 33 17.97 5.97 1.53
CA THR A 33 18.86 6.81 0.73
C THR A 33 18.12 7.67 -0.29
N LYS A 34 16.87 7.34 -0.63
CA LYS A 34 16.04 8.15 -1.56
C LYS A 34 15.53 9.45 -0.93
N GLY A 35 15.52 9.61 0.39
CA GLY A 35 15.28 10.88 1.09
C GLY A 35 13.85 11.45 1.11
N TRP A 36 12.95 11.00 0.25
CA TRP A 36 11.56 11.51 0.14
C TRP A 36 10.50 10.60 0.77
N ILE A 37 10.90 9.50 1.39
CA ILE A 37 9.98 8.48 1.91
C ILE A 37 10.01 8.52 3.44
N ILE A 38 8.84 8.60 4.06
CA ILE A 38 8.69 8.47 5.51
C ILE A 38 8.87 6.99 5.87
N THR A 39 9.90 6.68 6.67
CA THR A 39 10.36 5.30 6.89
C THR A 39 9.91 4.68 8.21
N ASP A 40 9.39 5.48 9.13
CA ASP A 40 9.06 5.08 10.51
C ASP A 40 8.12 3.87 10.54
N LYS A 41 7.01 3.95 9.80
CA LYS A 41 5.93 2.96 9.81
C LYS A 41 6.00 1.95 8.67
N LEU A 42 7.03 2.01 7.83
CA LEU A 42 7.20 1.02 6.76
C LEU A 42 7.25 -0.37 7.36
N LEU A 43 6.47 -1.28 6.76
CA LEU A 43 6.55 -2.69 7.10
C LEU A 43 7.92 -3.22 6.70
N LYS A 44 8.70 -3.64 7.69
CA LYS A 44 10.07 -4.15 7.51
C LYS A 44 10.06 -5.66 7.67
N VAL A 45 10.48 -6.36 6.63
CA VAL A 45 10.56 -7.83 6.60
C VAL A 45 12.01 -8.23 6.64
N VAL A 46 12.39 -9.00 7.66
CA VAL A 46 13.73 -9.61 7.76
C VAL A 46 13.72 -10.92 6.98
N ARG A 47 14.59 -11.04 5.97
CA ARG A 47 14.78 -12.28 5.20
C ARG A 47 15.79 -13.20 5.87
N ASP A 48 15.80 -14.46 5.47
CA ASP A 48 16.73 -15.49 5.98
C ASP A 48 18.20 -15.10 5.84
N ASN A 49 18.55 -14.31 4.81
CA ASN A 49 19.90 -13.80 4.59
C ASN A 49 20.24 -12.55 5.43
N GLY A 50 19.39 -12.16 6.38
CA GLY A 50 19.55 -10.99 7.24
C GLY A 50 19.20 -9.65 6.61
N SER A 51 18.86 -9.60 5.31
CA SER A 51 18.44 -8.36 4.66
C SER A 51 17.07 -7.90 5.13
N ILE A 52 16.89 -6.58 5.26
CA ILE A 52 15.60 -5.95 5.56
C ILE A 52 15.01 -5.40 4.27
N VAL A 53 13.81 -5.86 3.93
CA VAL A 53 13.07 -5.39 2.76
C VAL A 53 11.72 -4.81 3.14
N CYS A 54 11.22 -3.88 2.34
CA CYS A 54 9.87 -3.32 2.51
C CYS A 54 9.02 -3.64 1.28
N PRO A 55 7.79 -4.16 1.47
CA PRO A 55 6.88 -4.43 0.36
C PRO A 55 6.30 -3.13 -0.21
N TYR A 56 5.92 -3.18 -1.49
CA TYR A 56 5.26 -2.08 -2.18
C TYR A 56 4.20 -2.59 -3.16
N ILE A 57 3.30 -1.69 -3.55
CA ILE A 57 2.51 -1.82 -4.77
C ILE A 57 3.06 -0.90 -5.86
N ARG A 58 2.81 -1.26 -7.12
CA ARG A 58 3.08 -0.45 -8.31
C ARG A 58 1.76 0.07 -8.86
N HIS A 59 1.80 1.30 -9.34
CA HIS A 59 0.72 1.92 -10.09
C HIS A 59 1.34 2.77 -11.20
N ARG A 60 0.52 3.31 -12.10
CA ARG A 60 0.98 4.07 -13.28
C ARG A 60 1.98 5.21 -12.97
N ARG A 61 1.95 5.75 -11.75
CA ARG A 61 2.77 6.91 -11.34
C ARG A 61 3.98 6.56 -10.49
N GLY A 62 4.21 5.28 -10.17
CA GLY A 62 5.34 4.86 -9.36
C GLY A 62 4.98 3.74 -8.40
N VAL A 63 5.60 3.80 -7.22
CA VAL A 63 5.46 2.80 -6.16
C VAL A 63 4.92 3.44 -4.89
N THR A 64 4.10 2.70 -4.17
CA THR A 64 3.70 3.04 -2.80
C THR A 64 4.16 1.93 -1.89
N PHE A 65 5.04 2.27 -0.94
CA PHE A 65 5.49 1.33 0.09
C PHE A 65 4.41 1.13 1.15
N ILE A 66 4.30 -0.11 1.62
CA ILE A 66 3.25 -0.53 2.54
C ILE A 66 3.72 -0.33 3.97
N GLN A 67 2.83 0.22 4.80
CA GLN A 67 3.04 0.42 6.24
C GLN A 67 2.26 -0.62 7.06
N GLU A 68 2.63 -0.73 8.33
CA GLU A 68 1.90 -1.55 9.28
C GLU A 68 0.45 -1.04 9.45
N GLY A 69 -0.51 -1.95 9.28
CA GLY A 69 -1.94 -1.63 9.43
C GLY A 69 -2.60 -1.02 8.19
N ASP A 70 -1.89 -0.96 7.06
CA ASP A 70 -2.45 -0.52 5.79
C ASP A 70 -3.45 -1.52 5.19
N TYR A 71 -4.30 -1.00 4.31
CA TYR A 71 -5.20 -1.75 3.44
C TYR A 71 -4.77 -1.55 1.99
N VAL A 72 -4.80 -2.61 1.20
CA VAL A 72 -4.65 -2.55 -0.25
C VAL A 72 -6.05 -2.52 -0.86
N ILE A 73 -6.28 -1.51 -1.69
CA ILE A 73 -7.54 -1.28 -2.37
C ILE A 73 -7.33 -1.55 -3.85
N VAL A 74 -8.21 -2.38 -4.43
CA VAL A 74 -8.29 -2.61 -5.86
C VAL A 74 -9.65 -2.13 -6.34
N ASP A 75 -9.64 -0.97 -6.99
CA ASP A 75 -10.84 -0.39 -7.60
C ASP A 75 -11.29 -1.26 -8.80
N SER A 76 -12.59 -1.26 -9.15
CA SER A 76 -13.13 -2.11 -10.22
C SER A 76 -12.54 -1.83 -11.62
N ASP A 77 -11.88 -0.69 -11.81
CA ASP A 77 -11.13 -0.35 -13.02
C ASP A 77 -9.69 -0.90 -13.04
N GLY A 78 -9.31 -1.65 -12.00
CA GLY A 78 -7.98 -2.22 -11.80
C GLY A 78 -6.98 -1.28 -11.12
N THR A 79 -7.39 -0.07 -10.74
CA THR A 79 -6.51 0.87 -10.03
C THR A 79 -6.19 0.35 -8.64
N LYS A 80 -4.89 0.21 -8.34
CA LYS A 80 -4.39 -0.15 -7.01
C LYS A 80 -3.98 1.07 -6.20
N GLN A 81 -4.27 1.05 -4.91
CA GLN A 81 -3.82 2.06 -3.95
C GLN A 81 -3.66 1.46 -2.55
N VAL A 82 -2.87 2.12 -1.71
CA VAL A 82 -2.71 1.78 -0.30
C VAL A 82 -3.36 2.86 0.55
N VAL A 83 -4.13 2.45 1.56
CA VAL A 83 -4.79 3.37 2.49
C VAL A 83 -4.56 2.91 3.92
N GLY A 84 -4.10 3.83 4.76
CA GLY A 84 -3.94 3.59 6.19
C GLY A 84 -5.25 3.16 6.85
N GLY A 85 -5.16 2.20 7.77
CA GLY A 85 -6.30 1.69 8.52
C GLY A 85 -7.06 2.77 9.31
N ASP A 86 -6.40 3.87 9.67
CA ASP A 86 -7.01 5.05 10.32
C ASP A 86 -7.98 5.81 9.39
N LYS A 87 -7.88 5.62 8.08
CA LYS A 87 -8.67 6.37 7.08
C LYS A 87 -9.53 5.50 6.18
N VAL A 88 -9.22 4.22 6.01
CA VAL A 88 -9.86 3.38 4.98
C VAL A 88 -11.39 3.43 5.05
N PHE A 89 -11.99 3.27 6.24
CA PHE A 89 -13.45 3.27 6.39
C PHE A 89 -14.09 4.66 6.51
N THR A 90 -13.29 5.73 6.41
CA THR A 90 -13.80 7.08 6.14
C THR A 90 -13.94 7.36 4.64
N ARG A 91 -13.34 6.51 3.81
CA ARG A 91 -13.31 6.63 2.33
C ARG A 91 -14.13 5.55 1.64
N TYR A 92 -14.16 4.35 2.20
CA TYR A 92 -14.88 3.20 1.68
C TYR A 92 -15.93 2.75 2.67
N LYS A 93 -17.15 2.54 2.19
CA LYS A 93 -18.23 1.95 2.95
C LYS A 93 -18.38 0.49 2.48
N PRO A 94 -18.44 -0.49 3.40
CA PRO A 94 -18.80 -1.85 3.04
C PRO A 94 -20.16 -1.86 2.33
N VAL A 95 -20.22 -2.59 1.22
CA VAL A 95 -21.47 -2.92 0.52
C VAL A 95 -21.92 -4.29 1.02
N GLU A 96 -23.21 -4.44 1.30
CA GLU A 96 -23.85 -5.73 1.61
C GLU A 96 -24.17 -6.49 0.32
#